data_AF-A0A840YBQ2-F1
#
_entry.id   AF-A0A840YBQ2-F1
#
_cell.length_a   1.000
_cell.length_b   1.000
_cell.length_c   1.000
_cell.angle_alpha   90.00
_cell.angle_beta   90.00
_cell.angle_gamma   90.00
#
_symmetry.space_group_name_H-M   'P 1'
#
loop_
_entity.id
_entity.type
_entity.pdbx_description
1 polymer ?
#
loop_
_entity_poly.entity_id
_entity_poly.type
_entity_poly.pdbx_seq_one_letter_code
_entity_poly.pdbx_strand_id
1 'polypeptide(L)' 'MSEGGETLRGRRILVVEDEYFIAEEVREALERAGAEVVGPVPEVGEAMALAREGACSTGRCST' A
#
# COMPACT_ATOMS: atom_id res chain seq x y z
N MET A 1 -3.81 -3.84 -27.54
CA MET A 1 -4.26 -2.77 -26.63
C MET A 1 -3.55 -3.07 -25.32
N SER A 2 -2.56 -2.25 -24.90
CA SER A 2 -1.83 -2.51 -23.66
C SER A 2 -2.69 -2.06 -22.49
N GLU A 3 -3.41 -3.02 -21.92
CA GLU A 3 -4.26 -2.82 -20.77
C GLU A 3 -3.36 -2.63 -19.54
N GLY A 4 -3.32 -1.40 -19.01
CA GLY A 4 -2.51 -1.01 -17.85
C GLY A 4 -2.98 -1.60 -16.52
N GLY A 5 -3.41 -2.86 -16.50
CA GLY A 5 -3.86 -3.58 -15.29
C GLY A 5 -2.72 -4.17 -14.46
N GLU A 6 -1.47 -4.02 -14.89
CA GLU A 6 -0.28 -4.56 -14.21
C GLU A 6 0.79 -3.49 -13.96
N THR A 7 0.46 -2.21 -14.11
CA THR A 7 1.44 -1.12 -13.98
C THR A 7 1.99 -0.98 -12.55
N LEU A 8 1.23 -1.44 -11.56
CA LEU A 8 1.58 -1.35 -10.14
C LEU A 8 2.04 -2.68 -9.54
N ARG A 9 2.28 -3.71 -10.37
CA ARG A 9 2.76 -5.01 -9.89
C ARG A 9 4.06 -4.89 -9.11
N GLY A 10 4.06 -5.47 -7.90
CA GLY A 10 5.20 -5.46 -6.99
C GLY A 10 5.47 -4.11 -6.32
N ARG A 11 4.53 -3.15 -6.42
CA ARG A 11 4.56 -1.91 -5.66
C ARG A 11 3.72 -2.06 -4.41
N ARG A 12 4.29 -1.62 -3.30
CA ARG A 12 3.65 -1.59 -2.00
C ARG A 12 3.09 -0.19 -1.77
N ILE A 13 1.77 -0.05 -1.69
CA ILE A 13 1.07 1.25 -1.63
C ILE A 13 0.35 1.36 -0.28
N LEU A 14 0.58 2.46 0.41
CA LEU A 14 -0.07 2.78 1.68
C LEU A 14 -1.23 3.72 1.42
N VAL A 15 -2.43 3.34 1.86
CA VAL A 15 -3.66 4.13 1.69
C VAL A 15 -3.99 4.79 3.02
N VAL A 16 -4.05 6.12 3.02
CA VAL A 16 -4.34 6.93 4.21
C VAL A 16 -5.61 7.71 3.97
N GLU A 17 -6.69 7.26 4.59
CA GLU A 17 -8.02 7.84 4.41
C GLU A 17 -8.76 7.77 5.75
N ASP A 18 -9.30 8.90 6.20
CA ASP A 18 -10.06 9.01 7.46
C ASP A 18 -11.37 8.21 7.38
N GLU A 19 -11.91 8.04 6.17
CA GLU A 19 -13.12 7.27 5.90
C GLU A 19 -12.79 5.84 5.44
N TYR A 20 -13.14 4.86 6.27
CA TYR A 20 -12.92 3.44 5.98
C TYR A 20 -13.51 2.97 4.63
N PHE A 21 -14.72 3.42 4.29
CA PHE A 21 -15.37 3.03 3.02
C PHE A 21 -14.59 3.50 1.80
N ILE A 22 -14.06 4.73 1.83
CA ILE A 22 -13.25 5.27 0.73
C ILE A 22 -11.91 4.53 0.67
N ALA A 23 -11.30 4.28 1.82
CA ALA A 23 -10.05 3.54 1.93
C ALA A 23 -10.16 2.13 1.31
N GLU A 24 -11.31 1.48 1.51
CA GLU A 24 -11.65 0.17 0.92
C GLU A 24 -11.73 0.24 -0.61
N GLU A 25 -12.53 1.16 -1.16
CA GLU A 25 -12.66 1.30 -2.61
C GLU A 25 -11.31 1.57 -3.30
N VAL A 26 -10.47 2.40 -2.66
CA VAL A 26 -9.11 2.68 -3.14
C VAL A 26 -8.23 1.42 -3.06
N ARG A 27 -8.33 0.65 -1.97
CA ARG A 27 -7.62 -0.63 -1.83
C ARG A 27 -7.99 -1.58 -2.97
N GLU A 28 -9.27 -1.83 -3.20
CA GLU A 28 -9.73 -2.75 -4.24
C GLU A 28 -9.27 -2.31 -5.64
N ALA A 29 -9.32 -1.01 -5.93
CA ALA A 29 -8.83 -0.47 -7.20
C ALA A 29 -7.32 -0.71 -7.40
N LEU A 30 -6.53 -0.54 -6.34
CA LEU A 30 -5.09 -0.76 -6.36
C LEU A 30 -4.71 -2.24 -6.45
N GLU A 31 -5.41 -3.11 -5.72
CA GLU A 31 -5.21 -4.57 -5.78
C GLU A 31 -5.56 -5.11 -7.17
N ARG A 32 -6.64 -4.61 -7.79
CA ARG A 32 -7.00 -4.95 -9.18
C ARG A 32 -5.95 -4.48 -10.20
N ALA A 33 -5.18 -3.45 -9.88
CA ALA A 33 -4.03 -3.00 -10.68
C ALA A 33 -2.72 -3.77 -10.36
N GLY A 34 -2.79 -4.78 -9.48
CA GLY A 34 -1.67 -5.63 -9.08
C GLY A 34 -0.77 -5.06 -7.99
N ALA A 35 -1.18 -3.98 -7.32
CA ALA A 35 -0.44 -3.42 -6.19
C ALA A 35 -0.67 -4.23 -4.91
N GLU A 36 0.31 -4.22 -4.01
CA GLU A 36 0.18 -4.73 -2.66
C GLU A 36 -0.19 -3.58 -1.72
N VAL A 37 -1.42 -3.56 -1.22
CA VAL A 37 -1.89 -2.47 -0.37
C VAL A 37 -1.54 -2.77 1.09
N VAL A 38 -0.81 -1.84 1.71
CA VAL A 38 -0.53 -1.86 3.14
C VAL A 38 -1.62 -1.05 3.80
N GLY A 39 -2.56 -1.75 4.44
CA GLY A 39 -3.53 -1.26 5.43
C GLY A 39 -4.18 0.10 5.17
N PRO A 40 -5.51 0.18 5.00
CA PRO A 40 -6.18 1.47 5.10
C PRO A 40 -5.99 2.01 6.53
N VAL A 41 -5.27 3.12 6.67
CA VAL A 41 -5.06 3.77 7.97
C VAL A 41 -5.83 5.08 8.04
N PRO A 42 -6.49 5.36 9.18
CA PRO A 42 -7.31 6.55 9.33
C PRO A 42 -6.50 7.84 9.44
N GLU A 43 -5.22 7.75 9.84
CA GLU A 43 -4.39 8.92 10.08
C GLU A 43 -3.00 8.79 9.45
N VAL A 44 -2.49 9.92 8.93
CA VAL A 44 -1.13 10.05 8.41
C VAL A 44 -0.06 9.71 9.46
N GLY A 45 -0.35 9.92 10.76
CA GLY A 45 0.56 9.57 11.85
C GLY A 45 0.82 8.07 11.92
N GLU A 46 -0.25 7.26 11.89
CA GLU A 46 -0.17 5.80 11.85
C GLU A 46 0.44 5.31 10.53
N ALA A 47 0.10 5.97 9.41
CA ALA A 47 0.70 5.71 8.11
C ALA A 47 2.22 5.87 8.12
N MET A 48 2.73 6.96 8.70
CA MET A 48 4.16 7.22 8.81
C MET A 48 4.86 6.20 9.70
N ALA A 49 4.20 5.71 10.76
CA ALA A 49 4.73 4.64 11.59
C ALA A 49 4.84 3.33 10.80
N LEU A 50 3.79 2.92 10.09
CA LEU A 50 3.80 1.74 9.21
C LEU A 50 4.81 1.86 8.06
N ALA A 51 4.98 3.04 7.48
CA ALA A 51 5.98 3.28 6.44
C ALA A 51 7.41 3.13 6.98
N ARG A 52 7.65 3.57 8.21
CA ARG A 52 8.95 3.41 8.90
C ARG A 52 9.21 1.96 9.30
N GLU A 53 8.21 1.24 9.80
CA GLU A 53 8.32 -0.19 10.13
C GLU A 53 8.46 -1.06 8.87
N GLY A 54 7.69 -0.76 7.83
CA GLY A 54 7.72 -1.46 6.54
C GLY A 54 9.01 -1.24 5.74
N ALA A 55 9.79 -0.21 6.05
CA ALA A 55 11.15 -0.03 5.53
C ALA A 55 12.15 -1.03 6.14
N CYS A 56 11.80 -1.70 7.23
CA CYS A 56 12.68 -2.62 7.97
C CYS A 56 12.41 -4.11 7.68
N SER A 57 11.85 -4.47 6.51
CA SER A 57 11.59 -5.88 6.19
C SER A 57 12.04 -6.36 4.82
N THR A 58 12.89 -5.63 4.09
CA THR A 58 13.61 -6.17 2.93
C THR A 58 15.03 -6.62 3.29
N GLY A 59 15.09 -7.74 4.03
CA GLY A 59 16.00 -8.84 3.69
C GLY A 59 17.50 -8.57 3.59
N ARG A 60 18.11 -7.79 4.51
CA ARG A 60 19.56 -7.91 4.76
C ARG A 60 19.96 -7.48 6.17
N CYS A 61 19.73 -8.35 7.14
CA CYS A 61 20.61 -8.42 8.31
C CYS A 61 21.77 -9.36 7.95
N SER A 62 22.81 -8.82 7.34
CA SER A 62 24.13 -9.45 7.35
C SER A 62 24.90 -8.88 8.54
N THR A 63 25.52 -9.77 9.30
CA THR A 63 26.41 -9.58 10.47
C THR A 63 27.14 -8.24 10.57
#